data_AF-A0AAW4KPN3-F1
#
_entry.id   AF-A0AAW4KPN3-F1
#
_cell.length_a   1.000
_cell.length_b   1.000
_cell.length_c   1.000
_cell.angle_alpha   90.00
_cell.angle_beta   90.00
_cell.angle_gamma   90.00
#
_symmetry.space_group_name_H-M   'P 1'
#
loop_
_entity.id
_entity.type
_entity.pdbx_description
1 polymer ?
#
loop_
_entity_poly.entity_id
_entity_poly.type
_entity_poly.pdbx_seq_one_letter_code
_entity_poly.pdbx_strand_id
1 'polypeptide(L)'
;GCWGDEVMSNIFVREPNALRGILAQAARYLADGSCPIGELTWRSAYWSAQSAIAAAGDILDGAPAAYALCRPPGHHARFDAAGGFCYINNAAVAAQALRQG
;
A
#
# COMPACT_ATOMS: atom_id res chain seq x y z
N GLY A 1 -23.85 -1.13 -15.89
CA GLY A 1 -23.11 -2.36 -16.27
C GLY A 1 -22.80 -3.11 -15.00
N CYS A 2 -22.95 -4.43 -14.96
CA CYS A 2 -22.84 -5.27 -13.75
C CYS A 2 -21.38 -5.56 -13.32
N TRP A 3 -20.49 -4.59 -13.45
CA TRP A 3 -19.11 -4.69 -12.97
C TRP A 3 -19.06 -3.99 -11.62
N GLY A 4 -18.57 -4.67 -10.57
CA GLY A 4 -18.53 -4.10 -9.21
C GLY A 4 -17.64 -2.85 -9.10
N ASP A 5 -17.77 -2.12 -7.98
CA ASP A 5 -17.10 -0.82 -7.78
C ASP A 5 -15.68 -0.91 -7.19
N GLU A 6 -15.22 -2.12 -6.86
CA GLU A 6 -13.91 -2.39 -6.26
C GLU A 6 -13.13 -3.42 -7.08
N VAL A 7 -11.87 -3.12 -7.38
CA VAL A 7 -10.97 -4.07 -8.04
C VAL A 7 -10.50 -5.10 -7.02
N MET A 8 -10.79 -6.37 -7.29
CA MET A 8 -10.32 -7.52 -6.53
C MET A 8 -9.80 -8.60 -7.48
N SER A 9 -8.84 -9.39 -7.01
CA SER A 9 -8.36 -10.55 -7.76
C SER A 9 -9.28 -11.75 -7.54
N ASN A 10 -9.62 -12.44 -8.62
CA ASN A 10 -10.24 -13.76 -8.61
C ASN A 10 -9.39 -14.82 -9.32
N ILE A 11 -8.16 -14.46 -9.73
CA ILE A 11 -7.20 -15.35 -10.37
C ILE A 11 -5.95 -15.34 -9.50
N PHE A 12 -5.71 -16.41 -8.75
CA PHE A 12 -4.61 -16.47 -7.78
C PHE A 12 -3.30 -16.97 -8.42
N VAL A 13 -2.94 -16.38 -9.58
CA VAL A 13 -1.75 -16.73 -10.36
C VAL A 13 -0.82 -15.53 -10.47
N ARG A 14 0.26 -15.60 -9.70
CA ARG A 14 1.30 -14.56 -9.70
C ARG A 14 2.27 -14.73 -10.87
N GLU A 15 2.73 -15.96 -11.11
CA GLU A 15 3.62 -16.37 -12.22
C GLU A 15 3.35 -17.83 -12.62
N PRO A 16 3.51 -18.20 -13.91
CA PRO A 16 3.71 -17.31 -15.04
C PRO A 16 2.44 -16.46 -15.29
N ASN A 17 2.61 -15.16 -15.54
CA ASN A 17 1.51 -14.25 -15.80
C ASN A 17 1.96 -13.22 -16.86
N ALA A 18 1.25 -13.15 -17.99
CA ALA A 18 1.60 -12.28 -19.11
C ALA A 18 1.31 -10.78 -18.84
N LEU A 19 0.62 -10.46 -17.73
CA LEU A 19 0.29 -9.09 -17.30
C LEU A 19 -0.52 -8.30 -18.35
N ARG A 20 -1.30 -8.99 -19.19
CA ARG A 20 -2.15 -8.37 -20.22
C ARG A 20 -3.59 -8.22 -19.72
N GLY A 21 -4.02 -6.97 -19.53
CA GLY A 21 -5.36 -6.62 -19.06
C GLY A 21 -5.51 -6.58 -17.54
N ILE A 22 -6.54 -5.89 -17.05
CA ILE A 22 -6.69 -5.57 -15.62
C ILE A 22 -6.83 -6.80 -14.72
N LEU A 23 -7.47 -7.88 -15.19
CA LEU A 23 -7.60 -9.12 -14.42
C LEU A 23 -6.24 -9.80 -14.17
N ALA A 24 -5.35 -9.79 -15.18
CA ALA A 24 -4.01 -10.32 -15.04
C ALA A 24 -3.14 -9.45 -14.09
N GLN A 25 -3.35 -8.14 -14.11
CA GLN A 25 -2.69 -7.21 -13.19
C GLN A 25 -3.19 -7.39 -11.74
N ALA A 26 -4.51 -7.52 -11.55
CA ALA A 26 -5.10 -7.80 -10.24
C ALA A 26 -4.57 -9.14 -9.66
N ALA A 27 -4.46 -10.18 -10.49
CA ALA A 27 -3.84 -11.45 -10.12
C ALA A 27 -2.40 -11.33 -9.60
N ARG A 28 -1.65 -10.36 -10.14
CA ARG A 28 -0.25 -10.12 -9.75
C ARG A 28 -0.13 -9.29 -8.48
N TYR A 29 -0.93 -8.22 -8.39
CA TYR A 29 -0.72 -7.11 -7.44
C TYR A 29 -1.66 -7.13 -6.24
N LEU A 30 -2.69 -7.97 -6.21
CA LEU A 30 -3.58 -8.17 -5.06
C LEU A 30 -3.36 -9.57 -4.50
N ALA A 31 -2.66 -9.67 -3.37
CA ALA A 31 -2.15 -10.95 -2.86
C ALA A 31 -3.18 -11.79 -2.09
N ASP A 32 -4.30 -11.18 -1.69
CA ASP A 32 -5.38 -11.82 -0.93
C ASP A 32 -6.72 -11.11 -1.18
N GLY A 33 -7.81 -11.63 -0.57
CA GLY A 33 -9.15 -11.06 -0.67
C GLY A 33 -9.43 -9.87 0.26
N SER A 34 -8.42 -9.35 0.96
CA SER A 34 -8.55 -8.30 1.98
C SER A 34 -7.97 -6.96 1.54
N CYS A 35 -7.76 -6.75 0.24
CA CYS A 35 -7.18 -5.53 -0.32
C CYS A 35 -7.98 -4.96 -1.52
N PRO A 36 -9.31 -4.72 -1.38
CA PRO A 36 -10.09 -4.12 -2.46
C PRO A 36 -9.60 -2.71 -2.82
N ILE A 37 -9.46 -2.44 -4.11
CA ILE A 37 -9.12 -1.09 -4.59
C ILE A 37 -10.39 -0.41 -5.09
N GLY A 38 -10.93 0.51 -4.28
CA GLY A 38 -12.03 1.41 -4.63
C GLY A 38 -11.54 2.81 -5.01
N GLU A 39 -12.50 3.71 -5.28
CA GLU A 39 -12.27 5.06 -5.82
C GLU A 39 -11.22 5.87 -5.04
N LEU A 40 -11.24 5.80 -3.70
CA LEU A 40 -10.39 6.60 -2.82
C LEU A 40 -9.20 5.84 -2.23
N THR A 41 -9.01 4.57 -2.59
CA THR A 41 -7.96 3.72 -2.00
C THR A 41 -6.57 4.30 -2.25
N TRP A 42 -6.26 4.68 -3.49
CA TRP A 42 -4.96 5.28 -3.82
C TRP A 42 -4.69 6.57 -3.04
N ARG A 43 -5.65 7.51 -3.06
CA ARG A 43 -5.51 8.80 -2.37
C ARG A 43 -5.28 8.61 -0.88
N SER A 44 -6.04 7.71 -0.25
CA SER A 44 -5.91 7.41 1.19
C SER A 44 -4.58 6.74 1.50
N ALA A 45 -4.17 5.73 0.74
CA ALA A 45 -2.89 5.04 0.94
C ALA A 45 -1.69 5.98 0.76
N TYR A 46 -1.73 6.84 -0.27
CA TYR A 46 -0.70 7.84 -0.51
C TYR A 46 -0.52 8.77 0.70
N TRP A 47 -1.60 9.38 1.19
CA TRP A 47 -1.53 10.29 2.32
C TRP A 47 -1.23 9.59 3.65
N SER A 48 -1.62 8.32 3.81
CA SER A 48 -1.18 7.48 4.93
C SER A 48 0.34 7.33 4.97
N ALA A 49 0.98 7.09 3.82
CA ALA A 49 2.43 7.04 3.71
C ALA A 49 3.09 8.41 3.93
N GLN A 50 2.46 9.51 3.48
CA GLN A 50 2.97 10.87 3.75
C GLN A 50 2.98 11.19 5.25
N SER A 51 1.99 10.73 6.02
CA SER A 51 2.02 10.88 7.49
C SER A 51 3.23 10.17 8.10
N ALA A 52 3.64 9.02 7.55
CA ALA A 52 4.84 8.30 8.00
C ALA A 52 6.13 9.05 7.65
N ILE A 53 6.19 9.67 6.45
CA ILE A 53 7.31 10.51 6.03
C ILE A 53 7.41 11.76 6.90
N ALA A 54 6.28 12.43 7.19
CA ALA A 54 6.26 13.62 8.04
C ALA A 54 6.79 13.32 9.45
N ALA A 55 6.32 12.24 10.08
CA ALA A 55 6.81 11.82 11.39
C ALA A 55 8.30 11.45 11.35
N ALA A 56 8.78 10.82 10.28
CA ALA A 56 10.22 10.57 10.11
C ALA A 56 11.02 11.87 9.97
N GLY A 57 10.48 12.87 9.26
CA GLY A 57 11.04 14.22 9.16
C GLY A 57 11.17 14.90 10.52
N ASP A 58 10.11 14.87 11.33
CA ASP A 58 10.15 15.44 12.69
C ASP A 58 11.27 14.82 13.55
N ILE A 59 11.48 13.50 13.44
CA ILE A 59 12.58 12.80 14.14
C ILE A 59 13.95 13.25 13.63
N LEU A 60 14.13 13.35 12.31
CA LEU A 60 15.38 13.81 11.70
C LEU A 60 15.70 15.27 12.08
N ASP A 61 14.67 16.10 12.26
CA ASP A 61 14.79 17.48 12.74
C ASP A 61 15.04 17.59 14.26
N GLY A 62 15.15 16.45 14.96
CA GLY A 62 15.57 16.37 16.36
C GLY A 62 14.43 16.13 17.36
N ALA A 63 13.20 15.85 16.91
CA ALA A 63 12.14 15.44 17.83
C ALA A 63 12.49 14.09 18.47
N PRO A 64 12.28 13.91 19.80
CA PRO A 64 12.60 12.65 20.47
C PRO A 64 11.61 11.53 20.13
N ALA A 65 10.41 11.88 19.68
CA ALA A 65 9.36 10.97 19.26
C ALA A 65 8.36 11.71 18.35
N ALA A 66 7.74 10.98 17.41
CA ALA A 66 6.66 11.46 16.56
C ALA A 66 5.67 10.32 16.31
N TYR A 67 4.40 10.65 16.07
CA TYR A 67 3.35 9.66 15.84
C TYR A 67 2.68 9.83 14.48
N ALA A 68 2.87 8.85 13.60
CA ALA A 68 2.19 8.78 12.32
C ALA A 68 0.89 7.97 12.45
N LEU A 69 -0.26 8.66 12.54
CA LEU A 69 -1.59 8.04 12.55
C LEU A 69 -1.98 7.55 11.13
N CYS A 70 -1.34 6.48 10.69
CA CYS A 70 -1.49 5.94 9.34
C CYS A 70 -2.82 5.18 9.17
N ARG A 71 -3.63 5.58 8.19
CA ARG A 71 -4.83 4.84 7.74
C ARG A 71 -5.05 5.06 6.24
N PRO A 72 -5.08 3.99 5.39
CA PRO A 72 -4.99 2.56 5.70
C PRO A 72 -3.64 2.10 6.30
N PRO A 73 -3.59 0.93 6.96
CA PRO A 73 -2.35 0.36 7.51
C PRO A 73 -1.37 -0.03 6.39
N GLY A 74 -0.14 -0.44 6.76
CA GLY A 74 0.91 -0.70 5.77
C GLY A 74 1.70 -2.00 5.87
N HIS A 75 1.79 -2.66 7.03
CA HIS A 75 2.77 -3.73 7.26
C HIS A 75 2.62 -5.01 6.42
N HIS A 76 1.46 -5.24 5.79
CA HIS A 76 1.24 -6.38 4.89
C HIS A 76 1.54 -6.07 3.42
N ALA A 77 1.73 -4.79 3.06
CA ALA A 77 2.09 -4.41 1.71
C ALA A 77 3.49 -4.93 1.38
N ARG A 78 3.57 -5.78 0.35
CA ARG A 78 4.81 -6.33 -0.19
C ARG A 78 5.45 -5.30 -1.12
N PHE A 79 6.67 -5.58 -1.57
CA PHE A 79 7.34 -4.77 -2.58
C PHE A 79 6.48 -4.56 -3.84
N ASP A 80 5.74 -5.59 -4.26
CA ASP A 80 4.94 -5.58 -5.48
C ASP A 80 3.54 -6.18 -5.28
N ALA A 81 2.92 -6.04 -4.10
CA ALA A 81 1.51 -6.43 -3.93
C ALA A 81 0.86 -5.79 -2.69
N ALA A 82 -0.42 -5.47 -2.81
CA ALA A 82 -1.30 -5.16 -1.67
C ALA A 82 -1.79 -6.45 -1.00
N GLY A 83 -2.20 -6.34 0.27
CA GLY A 83 -2.73 -7.46 1.05
C GLY A 83 -3.09 -7.04 2.48
N GLY A 84 -4.01 -7.75 3.13
CA GLY A 84 -4.36 -7.53 4.54
C GLY A 84 -4.66 -6.07 4.90
N PHE A 85 -5.55 -5.42 4.14
CA PHE A 85 -5.92 -3.99 4.26
C PHE A 85 -4.81 -2.99 3.95
N CYS A 86 -3.62 -3.45 3.54
CA CYS A 86 -2.43 -2.63 3.31
C CYS A 86 -2.14 -2.47 1.81
N TYR A 87 -1.75 -1.25 1.41
CA TYR A 87 -1.45 -0.90 0.01
C TYR A 87 -0.05 -0.32 -0.16
N ILE A 88 0.43 0.46 0.81
CA ILE A 88 1.80 0.98 0.89
C ILE A 88 2.37 0.63 2.26
N ASN A 89 3.62 0.18 2.33
CA ASN A 89 4.25 -0.19 3.59
C ASN A 89 4.79 1.05 4.33
N ASN A 90 3.90 1.73 5.07
CA ASN A 90 4.21 2.98 5.79
C ASN A 90 5.42 2.83 6.74
N ALA A 91 5.57 1.70 7.43
CA ALA A 91 6.69 1.44 8.32
C ALA A 91 8.01 1.31 7.55
N ALA A 92 8.00 0.59 6.41
CA ALA A 92 9.18 0.49 5.55
C ALA A 92 9.54 1.84 4.90
N VAL A 93 8.53 2.64 4.51
CA VAL A 93 8.72 4.01 4.00
C VAL A 93 9.41 4.88 5.05
N ALA A 94 8.90 4.91 6.29
CA ALA A 94 9.53 5.67 7.39
C ALA A 94 10.96 5.18 7.68
N ALA A 95 11.19 3.86 7.74
CA ALA A 95 12.51 3.30 7.96
C ALA A 95 13.52 3.69 6.86
N GLN A 96 13.07 3.74 5.61
CA GLN A 96 13.92 4.17 4.49
C GLN A 96 14.19 5.67 4.53
N ALA A 97 13.19 6.50 4.87
CA ALA A 97 13.36 7.95 5.02
C ALA A 97 14.38 8.29 6.12
N LEU A 98 14.28 7.64 7.28
CA LEU A 98 15.22 7.80 8.41
C LEU A 98 16.66 7.36 8.06
N ARG A 99 16.84 6.47 7.09
CA ARG A 99 18.18 6.07 6.62
C ARG A 99 18.80 7.09 5.66
N GLN A 100 17.96 7.86 4.97
CA GLN A 100 18.38 8.79 3.90
C GLN A 100 18.61 10.22 4.39
N GLY A 101 17.96 10.63 5.48
CA GLY A 101 18.23 11.88 6.18
C GLY A 101 19.44 11.77 7.10
#